data_AF-T1BQ53-F1
#
_entry.id   AF-T1BQ53-F1
#
_cell.length_a   1.000
_cell.length_b   1.000
_cell.length_c   1.000
_cell.angle_alpha   90.00
_cell.angle_beta   90.00
_cell.angle_gamma   90.00
#
_symmetry.space_group_name_H-M   'P 1'
#
loop_
_entity.id
_entity.type
_entity.pdbx_description
1 polymer ?
#
loop_
_entity_poly.entity_id
_entity_poly.type
_entity_poly.pdbx_seq_one_letter_code
_entity_poly.pdbx_strand_id
1 'polypeptide(L)' 'MIVVSDLERMRLIEAGIDRPVHVLSNIHDPNPGPPWSPARRDILFIGSFRHPPNVDAVLFLVRDIWPLIHPRLPD' A
#
# COMPACT_ATOMS: atom_id res chain seq x y z
N MET A 1 -2.19 -4.42 25.06
CA MET A 1 -1.56 -4.86 23.79
C MET A 1 -2.05 -3.93 22.70
N ILE A 2 -1.22 -3.62 21.71
CA ILE A 2 -1.61 -2.80 20.56
C ILE A 2 -1.60 -3.71 19.33
N VAL A 3 -2.65 -3.62 18.51
CA VAL A 3 -2.78 -4.26 17.19
C VAL A 3 -3.18 -3.23 16.15
N VAL A 4 -3.09 -3.56 14.87
CA VAL A 4 -3.33 -2.59 13.78
C VAL A 4 -4.70 -2.74 13.12
N SER A 5 -5.48 -3.77 13.50
CA SER A 5 -6.81 -4.03 12.96
C SER A 5 -7.77 -4.64 13.99
N ASP A 6 -9.08 -4.43 13.77
CA ASP A 6 -10.13 -5.07 14.56
C ASP A 6 -10.13 -6.59 14.39
N LEU A 7 -9.77 -7.09 13.20
CA LEU A 7 -9.64 -8.53 12.95
C LEU A 7 -8.62 -9.16 13.90
N GLU A 8 -7.44 -8.57 14.03
CA GLU A 8 -6.41 -9.06 14.97
C GLU A 8 -6.88 -9.01 16.42
N ARG A 9 -7.57 -7.92 16.82
CA ARG A 9 -8.16 -7.80 18.16
C ARG A 9 -9.13 -8.95 18.43
N MET A 10 -10.03 -9.25 17.50
CA MET A 10 -10.97 -10.36 17.61
C MET A 10 -10.24 -11.71 17.75
N ARG A 11 -9.23 -11.96 16.91
CA ARG A 11 -8.44 -13.21 16.97
C ARG A 11 -7.72 -13.41 18.30
N LEU A 12 -7.24 -12.33 18.92
CA LEU A 12 -6.59 -12.41 20.23
C LEU A 12 -7.58 -12.68 21.37
N ILE A 13 -8.76 -12.06 21.31
CA ILE A 13 -9.84 -12.34 22.27
C ILE A 13 -10.31 -13.80 22.13
N GLU A 14 -10.50 -14.29 20.90
CA GLU A 14 -10.81 -15.70 20.61
C GLU A 14 -9.73 -16.65 21.13
N ALA A 15 -8.46 -16.24 21.09
CA ALA A 15 -7.33 -17.01 21.62
C ALA A 15 -7.20 -16.95 23.16
N GLY A 16 -8.13 -16.32 23.87
CA GLY A 16 -8.16 -16.27 25.33
C GLY A 16 -7.27 -15.20 25.96
N ILE A 17 -6.87 -14.17 25.21
CA ILE A 17 -6.16 -13.02 25.78
C ILE A 17 -7.13 -12.21 26.65
N ASP A 18 -6.91 -12.27 27.96
CA ASP A 18 -7.76 -11.66 29.00
C ASP A 18 -7.47 -10.16 29.27
N ARG A 19 -6.33 -9.66 28.77
CA ARG A 19 -5.88 -8.27 29.00
C ARG A 19 -6.37 -7.31 27.91
N PRO A 20 -6.42 -5.98 28.18
CA PRO A 20 -6.83 -4.99 27.20
C PRO A 20 -6.03 -5.05 25.88
N VAL A 21 -6.77 -5.10 24.77
CA VAL A 21 -6.27 -5.01 23.39
C VAL A 21 -6.86 -3.76 22.74
N HIS A 22 -5.99 -2.84 22.33
CA HIS A 22 -6.34 -1.58 21.67
C HIS A 22 -5.93 -1.64 20.20
N VAL A 23 -6.79 -1.13 19.32
CA VAL A 23 -6.48 -1.00 17.89
C VAL A 23 -5.88 0.38 17.65
N LEU A 24 -4.70 0.41 17.05
CA LEU A 24 -4.07 1.61 16.50
C LEU A 24 -3.84 1.34 15.01
N SER A 25 -4.77 1.82 14.18
CA SER A 25 -4.74 1.58 12.74
C SER A 25 -3.54 2.26 12.08
N ASN A 26 -2.91 1.56 11.14
CA ASN A 26 -1.95 2.15 10.21
C ASN A 26 -2.62 2.94 9.07
N ILE A 27 -3.95 2.85 8.97
CA ILE A 27 -4.74 3.63 8.01
C ILE A 27 -4.93 5.02 8.61
N HIS A 28 -4.49 6.03 7.87
CA HIS A 28 -4.64 7.43 8.23
C HIS A 28 -5.63 8.10 7.27
N ASP A 29 -6.27 9.17 7.75
CA ASP A 29 -7.04 10.04 6.87
C ASP A 29 -6.12 10.56 5.75
N PRO A 30 -6.62 10.64 4.50
CA PRO A 30 -5.83 11.15 3.40
C PRO A 30 -5.33 12.56 3.72
N ASN A 31 -4.02 12.71 3.86
CA ASN A 31 -3.39 14.02 3.84
C ASN A 31 -3.17 14.37 2.36
N PRO A 32 -3.82 15.40 1.81
CA PRO A 32 -3.72 15.74 0.38
C PRO A 32 -2.28 16.07 -0.04
N GLY A 33 -1.39 16.33 0.92
CA GLY A 33 0.00 16.67 0.63
C GLY A 33 0.11 18.02 -0.08
N PRO A 34 1.28 18.34 -0.64
CA PRO A 34 1.45 19.55 -1.43
C PRO A 34 0.60 19.47 -2.71
N PRO A 35 0.16 20.62 -3.26
CA PRO A 35 -0.58 20.65 -4.52
C PRO A 35 0.22 19.97 -5.64
N TRP A 36 -0.51 19.48 -6.64
CA TRP A 36 0.11 18.92 -7.82
C TRP A 36 1.01 19.95 -8.51
N SER A 37 2.19 19.49 -8.97
CA SER A 37 3.17 20.33 -9.64
C SER A 37 3.38 19.82 -11.07
N PRO A 38 3.33 20.69 -12.10
CA PRO A 38 3.70 20.33 -13.47
C PRO A 38 5.15 19.82 -13.62
N ALA A 39 5.99 20.03 -12.60
CA ALA A 39 7.33 19.46 -12.57
C ALA A 39 7.34 17.94 -12.33
N ARG A 40 6.23 17.34 -11.85
CA ARG A 40 6.10 15.88 -11.69
C ARG A 40 5.84 15.25 -13.07
N ARG A 41 6.83 14.56 -13.61
CA ARG A 41 6.75 13.92 -14.95
C ARG A 41 6.94 12.41 -14.91
N ASP A 42 7.47 11.90 -13.80
CA ASP A 42 7.86 10.52 -13.66
C ASP A 42 6.72 9.63 -13.15
N ILE A 43 6.88 8.33 -13.39
CA ILE A 43 6.00 7.28 -12.88
C ILE A 43 6.75 6.51 -11.78
N LEU A 44 6.09 6.28 -10.66
CA LEU A 44 6.63 5.54 -9.51
C LEU A 44 5.75 4.35 -9.17
N PHE A 45 6.35 3.18 -9.01
CA PHE A 45 5.73 2.00 -8.41
C PHE A 45 6.26 1.83 -6.98
N ILE A 46 5.37 1.70 -5.99
CA ILE A 46 5.74 1.47 -4.59
C ILE A 46 5.19 0.12 -4.16
N GLY A 47 6.08 -0.80 -3.78
CA GLY A 47 5.70 -2.12 -3.28
C GLY A 47 6.89 -2.87 -2.70
N SER A 48 6.61 -3.79 -1.77
CA SER A 48 7.61 -4.69 -1.18
C SER A 48 7.69 -6.00 -1.96
N PHE A 49 8.90 -6.43 -2.33
CA PHE A 49 9.15 -7.73 -2.97
C PHE A 49 8.91 -8.94 -2.04
N ARG A 50 8.74 -8.72 -0.73
CA ARG A 50 8.34 -9.78 0.21
C ARG A 50 6.84 -10.07 0.19
N HIS A 51 6.06 -9.26 -0.53
CA HIS A 51 4.63 -9.45 -0.69
C HIS A 51 4.35 -9.89 -2.14
N PRO A 52 4.05 -11.18 -2.38
CA PRO A 52 3.89 -11.72 -3.74
C PRO A 52 2.95 -10.92 -4.66
N PRO A 53 1.81 -10.37 -4.18
CA PRO A 53 0.95 -9.51 -4.99
C PRO A 53 1.66 -8.28 -5.58
N ASN A 54 2.61 -7.67 -4.86
CA ASN A 54 3.36 -6.53 -5.40
C ASN A 54 4.33 -6.96 -6.52
N VAL A 55 4.88 -8.17 -6.41
CA VAL A 55 5.78 -8.73 -7.42
C VAL A 55 5.00 -9.01 -8.71
N ASP A 56 3.84 -9.63 -8.57
CA ASP A 56 2.93 -9.86 -9.70
C ASP A 56 2.53 -8.54 -10.38
N ALA A 57 2.13 -7.55 -9.58
CA ALA A 57 1.73 -6.23 -10.08
C ALA A 57 2.84 -5.49 -10.84
N VAL A 58 4.08 -5.49 -10.33
CA VAL A 58 5.19 -4.79 -11.02
C VAL A 58 5.61 -5.53 -12.30
N LEU A 59 5.53 -6.87 -12.30
CA LEU A 59 5.81 -7.65 -13.51
C LEU A 59 4.77 -7.37 -14.59
N PHE A 60 3.48 -7.31 -14.22
CA PHE A 60 2.41 -6.93 -15.15
C PHE A 60 2.57 -5.50 -15.64
N LEU A 61 2.91 -4.55 -14.76
CA LEU A 61 3.21 -3.18 -15.15
C LEU A 61 4.31 -3.12 -16.22
N VAL A 62 5.43 -3.84 -16.03
CA VAL A 62 6.58 -3.78 -16.94
C VAL A 62 6.33 -4.53 -18.24
N ARG A 63 5.65 -5.68 -18.20
CA ARG A 63 5.50 -6.56 -19.37
C ARG A 63 4.33 -6.17 -20.26
N ASP A 64 3.22 -5.76 -19.66
CA ASP A 64 1.95 -5.60 -20.37
C ASP A 64 1.56 -4.14 -20.53
N ILE A 65 1.80 -3.30 -19.52
CA ILE A 65 1.38 -1.89 -19.52
C ILE A 65 2.47 -0.97 -20.08
N TRP A 66 3.71 -1.11 -19.61
CA TRP A 66 4.81 -0.20 -19.95
C TRP A 66 5.05 -0.06 -21.46
N PRO A 67 5.06 -1.16 -22.26
CA PRO A 67 5.24 -1.04 -23.71
C PRO A 67 4.12 -0.25 -24.40
N LEU A 68 2.93 -0.17 -23.80
CA LEU A 68 1.79 0.56 -24.34
C LEU A 68 1.86 2.05 -24.02
N ILE A 69 2.39 2.44 -22.86
CA ILE A 69 2.36 3.83 -22.40
C ILE A 69 3.68 4.57 -22.61
N HIS A 70 4.82 3.88 -22.49
CA HIS A 70 6.15 4.49 -22.56
C HIS A 70 6.40 5.28 -23.86
N PRO A 71 6.00 4.79 -25.07
CA PRO A 71 6.19 5.55 -26.31
C PRO A 71 5.36 6.85 -26.41
N ARG A 72 4.41 7.05 -25.50
CA ARG A 72 3.50 8.21 -25.46
C ARG A 72 3.85 9.18 -24.34
N LEU A 73 4.88 8.89 -23.54
CA LEU A 73 5.31 9.77 -22.47
C LEU A 73 6.04 11.00 -23.06
N PRO A 74 5.85 12.19 -22.46
CA PRO A 74 6.59 13.38 -22.85
C PRO A 74 8.07 13.27 -22.44
N ASP A 75 8.95 13.97 -23.17
CA ASP A 75 10.38 14.13 -22.84
C ASP A 75 10.61 14.94 -21.54
#